data_AF-A0A367E6H9-F1
#
_entry.id   AF-A0A367E6H9-F1
#
_cell.length_a   1.000
_cell.length_b   1.000
_cell.length_c   1.000
_cell.angle_alpha   90.00
_cell.angle_beta   90.00
_cell.angle_gamma   90.00
#
_symmetry.space_group_name_H-M   'P 1'
#
loop_
_entity.id
_entity.type
_entity.pdbx_description
1 polymer ?
#
loop_
_entity_poly.entity_id
_entity_poly.type
_entity_poly.pdbx_seq_one_letter_code
_entity_poly.pdbx_strand_id
1 'polypeptide(L)'
;MGGLLNGSDVSSEARARLGKNASDYVWAAAAIGSQNAASYQLATESPVMAIGGFNGSDPSPAPAQFKQYVQEGKIHYFLSGGTGPGGGQGTASEISSWVAKNFTEVTVDGATFYDLTKPRSSEN
;
A
#
# COMPACT_ATOMS: atom_id res chain seq x y z
N MET A 1 -4.69 -0.82 27.64
CA MET A 1 -4.58 -2.29 27.70
C MET A 1 -5.20 -2.87 26.45
N GLY A 2 -4.47 -3.75 25.75
CA GLY A 2 -4.95 -4.57 24.60
C GLY A 2 -4.90 -3.83 23.25
N GLY A 3 -4.21 -4.29 22.22
CA GLY A 3 -3.47 -5.52 21.99
C GLY A 3 -2.84 -5.45 20.59
N LEU A 4 -1.90 -6.37 20.35
CA LEU A 4 -1.05 -6.59 19.17
C LEU A 4 -1.81 -6.75 17.82
N LEU A 5 -3.11 -6.49 17.78
CA LEU A 5 -4.05 -6.80 16.69
C LEU A 5 -5.02 -5.65 16.35
N ASN A 6 -4.98 -4.53 17.08
CA ASN A 6 -5.73 -3.35 16.67
C ASN A 6 -4.96 -2.71 15.51
N GLY A 7 -5.38 -3.06 14.30
CA GLY A 7 -4.91 -2.40 13.10
C GLY A 7 -4.95 -0.90 13.33
N SER A 8 -3.82 -0.23 13.06
CA SER A 8 -3.67 1.23 13.13
C SER A 8 -4.99 1.89 12.76
N ASP A 9 -5.57 2.71 13.64
CA ASP A 9 -6.84 3.40 13.40
C ASP A 9 -6.80 4.07 12.02
N VAL A 10 -7.38 3.39 11.02
CA VAL A 10 -7.42 3.89 9.66
C VAL A 10 -8.42 5.05 9.70
N SER A 11 -7.95 6.27 9.44
CA SER A 11 -8.82 7.44 9.50
C SER A 11 -10.01 7.28 8.56
N SER A 12 -11.12 7.93 8.89
CA SER A 12 -12.32 7.96 8.05
C SER A 12 -12.02 8.40 6.63
N GLU A 13 -11.10 9.35 6.47
CA GLU A 13 -10.64 9.93 5.22
C GLU A 13 -9.79 8.94 4.43
N ALA A 14 -8.89 8.22 5.09
CA ALA A 14 -8.12 7.13 4.48
C ALA A 14 -9.05 6.01 4.00
N ARG A 15 -10.02 5.60 4.83
CA ARG A 15 -11.04 4.60 4.46
C ARG A 15 -11.87 5.07 3.26
N ALA A 16 -12.37 6.30 3.28
CA ALA A 16 -13.17 6.84 2.19
C ALA A 16 -12.38 6.93 0.88
N ARG A 17 -11.10 7.29 0.94
CA ARG A 17 -10.22 7.32 -0.22
C ARG A 17 -10.02 5.94 -0.83
N LEU A 18 -9.71 4.94 0.00
CA LEU A 18 -9.48 3.58 -0.47
C LEU A 18 -10.75 2.89 -0.96
N GLY A 19 -11.90 3.19 -0.36
CA GLY A 19 -13.20 2.63 -0.77
C GLY A 19 -13.71 3.17 -2.10
N LYS A 20 -13.25 4.36 -2.52
CA LYS A 20 -13.67 4.95 -3.80
C LYS A 20 -13.16 4.11 -4.96
N ASN A 21 -14.10 3.54 -5.73
CA ASN A 21 -13.84 2.69 -6.89
C ASN A 21 -13.04 1.41 -6.55
N ALA A 22 -13.04 0.96 -5.30
CA ALA A 22 -12.27 -0.21 -4.86
C ALA A 22 -12.61 -1.49 -5.66
N SER A 23 -13.87 -1.63 -6.08
CA SER A 23 -14.38 -2.76 -6.86
C SER A 23 -13.82 -2.87 -8.28
N ASP A 24 -13.22 -1.79 -8.80
CA ASP A 24 -12.67 -1.76 -10.16
C ASP A 24 -11.27 -2.41 -10.23
N TYR A 25 -10.72 -2.78 -9.07
CA TYR A 25 -9.37 -3.31 -8.92
C TYR A 25 -9.39 -4.66 -8.23
N VAL A 26 -8.38 -5.49 -8.49
CA VAL A 26 -8.18 -6.73 -7.74
C VAL A 26 -7.79 -6.43 -6.30
N TRP A 27 -6.96 -5.39 -6.12
CA TRP A 27 -6.57 -4.87 -4.82
C TRP A 27 -6.85 -3.38 -4.76
N ALA A 28 -7.68 -2.97 -3.79
CA ALA A 28 -7.89 -1.56 -3.49
C ALA A 28 -6.60 -0.87 -3.04
N ALA A 29 -5.68 -1.65 -2.46
CA ALA A 29 -4.43 -1.15 -1.92
C ALA A 29 -3.34 -2.22 -1.89
N ALA A 30 -2.08 -1.79 -1.87
CA ALA A 30 -0.94 -2.59 -1.49
C ALA A 30 -0.18 -1.90 -0.34
N ALA A 31 0.09 -2.63 0.74
CA ALA A 31 0.70 -2.11 1.95
C ALA A 31 1.92 -2.94 2.37
N ILE A 32 2.94 -2.27 2.91
CA ILE A 32 4.11 -2.94 3.49
C ILE A 32 3.70 -3.58 4.82
N GLY A 33 3.99 -4.87 4.96
CA GLY A 33 3.66 -5.65 6.15
C GLY A 33 2.22 -6.18 6.15
N SER A 34 2.05 -7.46 6.47
CA SER A 34 0.74 -8.12 6.50
C SER A 34 -0.18 -7.57 7.58
N GLN A 35 0.38 -7.12 8.71
CA GLN A 35 -0.41 -6.47 9.76
C GLN A 35 -1.04 -5.16 9.25
N ASN A 36 -0.26 -4.36 8.51
CA ASN A 36 -0.74 -3.12 7.95
C ASN A 36 -1.82 -3.37 6.88
N ALA A 37 -1.55 -4.32 5.98
CA ALA A 37 -2.53 -4.74 4.98
C ALA A 37 -3.84 -5.22 5.61
N ALA A 38 -3.77 -5.99 6.70
CA ALA A 38 -4.94 -6.46 7.44
C ALA A 38 -5.75 -5.30 8.03
N SER A 39 -5.11 -4.30 8.64
CA SER A 39 -5.78 -3.10 9.17
C SER A 39 -6.64 -2.41 8.11
N TYR A 40 -6.05 -2.16 6.94
CA TYR A 40 -6.74 -1.49 5.83
C TYR A 40 -7.81 -2.38 5.21
N GLN A 41 -7.58 -3.68 5.10
CA GLN A 41 -8.59 -4.62 4.59
C GLN A 41 -9.81 -4.68 5.50
N LEU A 42 -9.62 -4.74 6.83
CA LEU A 42 -10.73 -4.72 7.78
C LEU A 42 -11.45 -3.37 7.79
N ALA A 43 -10.71 -2.27 7.70
CA ALA A 43 -11.29 -0.94 7.66
C ALA A 43 -12.08 -0.66 6.38
N THR A 44 -11.65 -1.18 5.22
CA THR A 44 -12.26 -0.88 3.91
C THR A 44 -13.15 -1.98 3.38
N GLU A 45 -13.14 -3.16 4.01
CA GLU A 45 -13.77 -4.40 3.53
C GLU A 45 -13.36 -4.76 2.08
N SER A 46 -12.19 -4.28 1.65
CA SER A 46 -11.68 -4.44 0.29
C SER A 46 -10.33 -5.17 0.29
N PRO A 47 -9.99 -5.94 -0.75
CA PRO A 47 -8.74 -6.69 -0.78
C PRO A 47 -7.51 -5.76 -0.71
N VAL A 48 -6.58 -6.09 0.18
CA VAL A 48 -5.29 -5.37 0.31
C VAL A 48 -4.13 -6.34 0.16
N MET A 49 -3.23 -6.04 -0.77
CA MET A 49 -2.01 -6.83 -0.98
C MET A 49 -0.97 -6.52 0.11
N ALA A 50 -0.49 -7.56 0.79
CA ALA A 50 0.67 -7.45 1.67
C ALA A 50 1.98 -7.52 0.87
N ILE A 51 2.92 -6.63 1.18
CA ILE A 51 4.27 -6.61 0.62
C ILE A 51 5.27 -6.90 1.73
N GLY A 52 6.15 -7.86 1.49
CA GLY A 52 7.28 -8.19 2.35
C GLY A 52 6.92 -8.96 3.62
N GLY A 53 5.83 -9.74 3.62
CA GLY A 53 5.50 -10.59 4.75
C GLY A 53 5.06 -9.79 5.96
N PHE A 54 5.44 -10.22 7.17
CA PHE A 54 4.99 -9.58 8.42
C PHE A 54 5.54 -8.17 8.60
N ASN A 55 6.83 -7.96 8.30
CA ASN A 55 7.55 -6.72 8.59
C ASN A 55 8.11 -6.00 7.34
N GLY A 56 7.95 -6.55 6.14
CA GLY A 56 8.52 -5.98 4.91
C GLY A 56 9.77 -6.69 4.38
N SER A 57 10.26 -7.74 5.05
CA SER A 57 11.50 -8.45 4.68
C SER A 57 11.33 -9.63 3.72
N ASP A 58 10.13 -10.20 3.58
CA ASP A 58 9.94 -11.36 2.69
C ASP A 58 10.11 -10.94 1.22
N PRO A 59 10.66 -11.82 0.36
CA PRO A 59 10.83 -11.53 -1.07
C PRO A 59 9.52 -11.71 -1.86
N SER A 60 8.41 -11.13 -1.38
CA SER A 60 7.07 -11.31 -1.96
C SER A 60 6.21 -10.05 -1.89
N PRO A 61 5.48 -9.69 -2.96
CA PRO A 61 5.65 -10.20 -4.33
C PRO A 61 7.00 -9.73 -4.91
N ALA A 62 7.55 -10.43 -5.91
CA ALA A 62 8.75 -9.95 -6.59
C ALA A 62 8.52 -8.53 -7.19
N PRO A 63 9.53 -7.64 -7.22
CA PRO A 63 9.36 -6.27 -7.72
C PRO A 63 8.84 -6.21 -9.16
N ALA A 64 9.27 -7.12 -10.02
CA ALA A 64 8.78 -7.21 -11.40
C ALA A 64 7.29 -7.54 -11.46
N GLN A 65 6.83 -8.47 -10.60
CA GLN A 65 5.42 -8.86 -10.53
C GLN A 65 4.56 -7.71 -10.02
N PHE A 66 5.03 -6.99 -9.01
CA PHE A 66 4.34 -5.79 -8.50
C PHE A 66 4.14 -4.76 -9.61
N LYS A 67 5.21 -4.45 -10.35
CA LYS A 67 5.15 -3.51 -11.49
C LYS A 67 4.17 -3.96 -12.56
N GLN A 68 4.16 -5.24 -12.88
CA GLN A 68 3.20 -5.81 -13.83
C GLN A 68 1.76 -5.61 -13.36
N TYR A 69 1.45 -5.89 -12.08
CA TYR A 69 0.11 -5.66 -11.54
C TYR A 69 -0.32 -4.20 -11.59
N VAL A 70 0.62 -3.26 -11.37
CA VAL A 70 0.35 -1.83 -11.53
C VAL A 70 0.05 -1.48 -12.99
N GLN A 71 0.86 -1.97 -13.94
CA GLN A 71 0.66 -1.74 -15.37
C GLN A 71 -0.66 -2.32 -15.88
N GLU A 72 -1.07 -3.48 -15.35
CA GLU A 72 -2.35 -4.12 -15.67
C GLU A 72 -3.55 -3.45 -14.97
N GLY A 73 -3.33 -2.41 -14.16
CA GLY A 73 -4.39 -1.72 -13.43
C GLY A 73 -5.04 -2.57 -12.34
N LYS A 74 -4.33 -3.56 -11.78
CA LYS A 74 -4.86 -4.45 -10.74
C LYS A 74 -4.79 -3.89 -9.33
N ILE A 75 -3.95 -2.88 -9.11
CA ILE A 75 -3.72 -2.26 -7.80
C ILE A 75 -4.02 -0.77 -7.90
N HIS A 76 -4.91 -0.26 -7.04
CA HIS A 76 -5.28 1.17 -7.04
C HIS A 76 -4.25 2.03 -6.28
N TYR A 77 -4.05 1.77 -4.99
CA TYR A 77 -3.16 2.55 -4.14
C TYR A 77 -1.96 1.76 -3.62
N PHE A 78 -0.83 2.44 -3.42
CA PHE A 78 0.27 1.93 -2.59
C PHE A 78 0.38 2.75 -1.30
N LEU A 79 0.57 2.08 -0.16
CA LEU A 79 0.64 2.70 1.15
C LEU A 79 2.07 2.62 1.69
N SER A 80 2.75 3.77 1.70
CA SER A 80 4.11 3.90 2.22
C SER A 80 4.06 4.35 3.68
N GLY A 81 3.61 3.47 4.58
CA GLY A 81 3.51 3.87 5.97
C GLY A 81 3.06 2.75 6.87
N GLY A 82 3.94 2.35 7.77
CA GLY A 82 3.64 1.51 8.92
C GLY A 82 4.71 1.78 9.96
N THR A 83 4.32 2.36 11.10
CA THR A 83 5.17 2.66 12.27
C THR A 83 5.57 1.39 13.02
N GLY A 84 5.86 0.31 12.29
CA GLY A 84 6.36 -0.94 12.83
C GLY A 84 7.89 -0.96 12.82
N PRO A 85 8.56 -1.48 13.87
CA PRO A 85 9.99 -1.74 13.85
C PRO A 85 10.29 -2.79 12.77
N GLY A 86 10.77 -2.34 11.63
CA GLY A 86 11.04 -3.21 10.48
C GLY A 86 11.05 -2.52 9.12
N GLY A 87 11.22 -1.19 9.06
CA GLY A 87 11.25 -0.40 7.83
C GLY A 87 11.99 -1.12 6.69
N GLY A 88 11.20 -1.50 5.68
CA GLY A 88 11.48 -2.51 4.67
C GLY A 88 12.95 -2.65 4.27
N GLN A 89 13.53 -3.80 4.56
CA GLN A 89 14.73 -4.30 3.89
C GLN A 89 14.30 -5.29 2.80
N GLY A 90 15.03 -5.34 1.69
CA GLY A 90 14.69 -6.21 0.56
C GLY A 90 13.56 -5.67 -0.32
N THR A 91 12.67 -6.54 -0.78
CA THR A 91 11.70 -6.26 -1.85
C THR A 91 10.74 -5.10 -1.56
N ALA A 92 10.34 -4.88 -0.31
CA ALA A 92 9.50 -3.75 0.06
C ALA A 92 10.19 -2.40 -0.23
N SER A 93 11.51 -2.31 -0.02
CA SER A 93 12.29 -1.09 -0.29
C SER A 93 12.40 -0.80 -1.78
N GLU A 94 12.63 -1.83 -2.59
CA GLU A 94 12.71 -1.70 -4.06
C GLU A 94 11.36 -1.28 -4.67
N ILE A 95 10.26 -1.87 -4.19
CA ILE A 95 8.90 -1.48 -4.61
C ILE A 95 8.61 -0.04 -4.19
N SER A 96 8.89 0.32 -2.93
CA SER A 96 8.64 1.67 -2.42
C SER A 96 9.42 2.72 -3.20
N SER A 97 10.70 2.47 -3.48
CA SER A 97 11.57 3.37 -4.24
C SER A 97 11.07 3.55 -5.67
N TRP A 98 10.62 2.46 -6.31
CA TRP A 98 10.03 2.54 -7.64
C TRP A 98 8.71 3.32 -7.62
N VAL A 99 7.83 3.09 -6.64
CA VAL A 99 6.57 3.83 -6.52
C VAL A 99 6.83 5.32 -6.32
N ALA A 100 7.67 5.69 -5.35
CA ALA A 100 8.00 7.07 -5.05
C ALA A 100 8.61 7.82 -6.24
N LYS A 101 9.35 7.12 -7.11
CA LYS A 101 9.92 7.68 -8.34
C LYS A 101 8.87 7.90 -9.44
N ASN A 102 7.87 7.05 -9.54
CA ASN A 102 6.95 7.01 -10.69
C ASN A 102 5.57 7.63 -10.39
N PHE A 103 5.21 7.82 -9.13
CA PHE A 103 3.89 8.30 -8.72
C PHE A 103 4.01 9.47 -7.75
N THR A 104 2.93 10.24 -7.62
CA THR A 104 2.87 11.37 -6.70
C THR A 104 2.36 10.93 -5.33
N GLU A 105 3.07 11.34 -4.30
CA GLU A 105 2.69 11.14 -2.90
C GLU A 105 1.45 11.96 -2.54
N VAL A 106 0.53 11.34 -1.79
CA VAL A 106 -0.65 11.97 -1.20
C VAL A 106 -0.72 11.58 0.26
N THR A 107 -0.61 12.54 1.16
CA THR A 107 -0.72 12.31 2.60
C THR A 107 -2.12 12.67 3.10
N VAL A 108 -2.73 11.76 3.86
CA VAL A 108 -4.04 11.95 4.51
C VAL A 108 -3.93 11.50 5.97
N ASP A 109 -4.17 12.41 6.91
CA ASP A 109 -4.14 12.17 8.35
C ASP A 109 -2.90 11.41 8.85
N GLY A 110 -1.73 11.73 8.28
CA GLY A 110 -0.46 11.10 8.64
C GLY A 110 -0.18 9.75 7.98
N ALA A 111 -1.11 9.22 7.17
CA ALA A 111 -0.87 8.09 6.29
C ALA A 111 -0.49 8.56 4.88
N THR A 112 0.50 7.89 4.29
CA THR A 112 1.03 8.24 2.97
C THR A 112 0.59 7.25 1.91
N PHE A 113 -0.01 7.76 0.84
CA PHE A 113 -0.58 7.00 -0.26
C PHE A 113 0.06 7.42 -1.59
N TYR A 114 0.11 6.50 -2.56
CA TYR A 114 0.43 6.77 -3.95
C TYR A 114 -0.67 6.21 -4.83
N ASP A 115 -1.25 7.05 -5.68
CA ASP A 115 -2.25 6.64 -6.67
C ASP A 115 -1.54 5.99 -7.87
N LEU A 116 -1.59 4.65 -7.93
CA LEU A 116 -0.88 3.86 -8.95
C LEU A 116 -1.53 3.95 -10.34
N THR A 117 -2.68 4.62 -10.45
CA THR A 117 -3.37 4.86 -11.72
C THR A 117 -3.00 6.20 -12.33
N LYS A 118 -2.25 7.03 -11.62
CA LYS A 118 -1.80 8.35 -12.07
C LYS A 118 -0.27 8.42 -12.04
N PRO A 119 0.40 7.83 -13.06
CA PRO A 119 1.83 8.02 -13.23
C PRO A 119 2.15 9.51 -13.21
N ARG A 120 3.26 9.88 -12.58
CA ARG A 120 3.78 11.23 -12.62
C ARG A 120 3.96 11.59 -14.08
N SER A 121 3.31 12.66 -14.52
CA SER A 121 3.57 13.23 -15.85
C SER A 121 5.07 13.43 -15.96
N SER A 122 5.72 12.78 -16.92
CA SER A 122 7.08 13.16 -17.27
C SER A 122 6.99 14.61 -17.74
N GLU A 123 7.55 15.56 -16.98
CA GLU A 123 7.92 16.84 -17.56
C GLU A 123 8.82 16.52 -18.75
N ASN A 124 8.30 16.76 -19.95
CA ASN A 124 9.01 16.62 -21.20
C ASN A 124 9.42 18.01 -21.67
#